data_AF-F2KT15-F1
#
_entry.id   AF-F2KT15-F1
#
_cell.length_a   1.000
_cell.length_b   1.000
_cell.length_c   1.000
_cell.angle_alpha   90.00
_cell.angle_beta   90.00
_cell.angle_gamma   90.00
#
_symmetry.space_group_name_H-M   'P 1'
#
loop_
_entity.id
_entity.type
_entity.pdbx_description
1 polymer ?
#
loop_
_entity_poly.entity_id
_entity_poly.type
_entity_poly.pdbx_seq_one_letter_code
_entity_poly.pdbx_strand_id
1 'polypeptide(L)'
;MDSGRVKHEIIFVGRSNVGKSTLFSALFGKKVRKGKKPGTTIKPNFLQYRDLLITDLPGYGYIRGVNRDFNERVKDFIVHYIENNANRIIVSVHVIDAKAFPEVVERWESRGEIPVDIEMYEFLDEVSNVIVAANKIDKVENVDETLDIIAEKLGMLSRDMIFPVCAKKGEVKPLKEELKKRLVRAGRSDLLGVFRR
;
A
#
# COMPACT_ATOMS: atom_id res chain seq x y z
N MET A 1 8.40 23.17 22.61
CA MET A 1 8.07 21.72 22.61
C MET A 1 6.79 21.59 21.80
N ASP A 2 6.91 21.27 20.51
CA ASP A 2 5.80 21.28 19.55
C ASP A 2 4.90 20.06 19.81
N SER A 3 3.71 20.29 20.34
CA SER A 3 2.72 19.26 20.64
C SER A 3 2.11 18.72 19.35
N GLY A 4 2.58 17.55 18.91
CA GLY A 4 1.71 16.45 18.47
C GLY A 4 0.81 16.61 17.23
N ARG A 5 0.93 17.65 16.40
CA ARG A 5 0.13 17.75 15.16
C ARG A 5 0.81 16.98 14.03
N VAL A 6 0.13 15.99 13.47
CA VAL A 6 0.57 15.28 12.26
C VAL A 6 0.63 16.27 11.09
N LYS A 7 1.80 16.42 10.48
CA LYS A 7 2.02 17.31 9.32
C LYS A 7 2.25 16.53 8.02
N HIS A 8 2.69 15.28 8.14
CA HIS A 8 2.99 14.44 7.01
C HIS A 8 2.50 13.03 7.23
N GLU A 9 2.19 12.34 6.14
CA GLU A 9 1.64 11.01 6.17
C GLU A 9 2.19 10.14 5.03
N ILE A 10 2.53 8.89 5.36
CA ILE A 10 2.77 7.81 4.40
C ILE A 10 1.64 6.80 4.58
N ILE A 11 0.87 6.55 3.54
CA ILE A 11 -0.23 5.57 3.61
C ILE A 11 0.14 4.29 2.88
N PHE A 12 -0.37 3.17 3.37
CA PHE A 12 -0.32 1.88 2.72
C PHE A 12 -1.74 1.44 2.38
N VAL A 13 -1.95 1.11 1.11
CA VAL A 13 -3.24 0.74 0.53
C VAL A 13 -3.06 -0.54 -0.25
N GLY A 14 -4.06 -1.42 -0.29
CA GLY A 14 -3.96 -2.68 -1.03
C GLY A 14 -4.99 -3.69 -0.57
N ARG A 15 -5.26 -4.70 -1.40
CA ARG A 15 -6.25 -5.73 -1.09
C ARG A 15 -5.96 -6.49 0.19
N SER A 16 -7.02 -7.09 0.74
CA SER A 16 -6.87 -8.06 1.82
C SER A 16 -5.92 -9.20 1.41
N ASN A 17 -5.02 -9.59 2.33
CA ASN A 17 -4.04 -10.67 2.19
C ASN A 17 -2.89 -10.48 1.16
N VAL A 18 -2.71 -9.29 0.56
CA VAL A 18 -1.52 -8.99 -0.26
C VAL A 18 -0.22 -8.88 0.56
N GLY A 19 -0.34 -8.80 1.89
CA GLY A 19 0.80 -8.72 2.81
C GLY A 19 1.16 -7.31 3.27
N LYS A 20 0.28 -6.33 3.04
CA LYS A 20 0.41 -4.92 3.46
C LYS A 20 0.82 -4.72 4.93
N SER A 21 0.11 -5.30 5.90
CA SER A 21 0.46 -5.15 7.32
C SER A 21 1.78 -5.87 7.70
N THR A 22 2.13 -6.95 6.98
CA THR A 22 3.44 -7.61 7.13
C THR A 22 4.56 -6.72 6.62
N LEU A 23 4.35 -6.06 5.46
CA LEU A 23 5.29 -5.11 4.87
C LEU A 23 5.50 -3.90 5.78
N PHE A 24 4.41 -3.33 6.29
CA PHE A 24 4.44 -2.27 7.30
C PHE A 24 5.31 -2.68 8.51
N SER A 25 5.07 -3.87 9.06
CA SER A 25 5.84 -4.38 10.20
C SER A 25 7.32 -4.58 9.85
N ALA A 26 7.63 -5.07 8.65
CA ALA A 26 8.99 -5.31 8.18
C ALA A 26 9.79 -4.00 7.97
N LEU A 27 9.12 -2.93 7.54
CA LEU A 27 9.71 -1.61 7.32
C LEU A 27 10.00 -0.87 8.64
N PHE A 28 9.06 -0.91 9.59
CA PHE A 28 9.07 -0.02 10.75
C PHE A 28 9.26 -0.72 12.11
N GLY A 29 9.42 -2.05 12.12
CA GLY A 29 9.70 -2.81 13.36
C GLY A 29 8.55 -2.90 14.36
N LYS A 30 7.37 -2.32 14.08
CA LYS A 30 6.17 -2.46 14.92
C LYS A 30 5.27 -3.59 14.42
N LYS A 31 4.88 -4.48 15.34
CA LYS A 31 3.85 -5.48 15.06
C LYS A 31 2.49 -4.79 14.94
N VAL A 32 1.89 -4.86 13.74
CA VAL A 32 0.49 -4.48 13.55
C VAL A 32 -0.41 -5.54 14.20
N ARG A 33 -1.40 -5.11 14.98
CA ARG A 33 -2.35 -6.02 15.63
C ARG A 33 -3.27 -6.59 14.55
N LYS A 34 -3.06 -7.85 14.15
CA LYS A 34 -3.97 -8.54 13.23
C LYS A 34 -5.34 -8.66 13.91
N GLY A 35 -6.39 -8.13 13.28
CA GLY A 35 -7.75 -8.21 13.80
C GLY A 35 -8.16 -9.67 14.03
N LYS A 36 -8.74 -9.96 15.20
CA LYS A 36 -9.11 -11.34 15.61
C LYS A 36 -10.25 -11.95 14.79
N LYS A 37 -11.06 -11.11 14.11
CA LYS A 37 -12.20 -11.54 13.28
C LYS A 37 -12.23 -10.76 11.96
N PRO A 38 -12.16 -11.44 10.79
CA PRO A 38 -12.44 -10.81 9.49
C PRO A 38 -13.81 -10.13 9.49
N GLY A 39 -13.94 -8.93 8.89
CA GLY A 39 -15.25 -8.33 8.58
C GLY A 39 -15.99 -7.58 9.69
N THR A 40 -15.35 -7.25 10.82
CA THR A 40 -16.08 -6.61 11.95
C THR A 40 -15.64 -5.18 12.28
N THR A 41 -14.50 -4.72 11.77
CA THR A 41 -13.99 -3.38 12.10
C THR A 41 -13.11 -2.84 10.99
N ILE A 42 -13.50 -1.69 10.43
CA ILE A 42 -12.75 -0.90 9.45
C ILE A 42 -11.93 0.11 10.25
N LYS A 43 -10.72 -0.27 10.69
CA LYS A 43 -9.82 0.63 11.43
C LYS A 43 -8.42 0.62 10.81
N PRO A 44 -7.88 1.79 10.44
CA PRO A 44 -6.46 1.90 10.10
C PRO A 44 -5.58 1.54 11.30
N ASN A 45 -4.37 1.09 11.01
CA ASN A 45 -3.31 1.01 12.01
C ASN A 45 -2.37 2.18 11.81
N PHE A 46 -1.94 2.79 12.93
CA PHE A 46 -1.11 3.97 12.92
C PHE A 46 0.24 3.72 13.60
N LEU A 47 1.28 4.29 13.01
CA LEU A 47 2.56 4.53 13.65
C LEU A 47 2.87 6.02 13.52
N GLN A 48 3.02 6.71 14.65
CA GLN A 48 3.48 8.09 14.66
C GLN A 48 4.96 8.14 15.03
N TYR A 49 5.73 8.92 14.28
CA TYR A 49 7.12 9.27 14.57
C TYR A 49 7.28 10.79 14.39
N ARG A 50 7.38 11.52 15.51
CA ARG A 50 7.32 12.99 15.53
C ARG A 50 6.00 13.48 14.89
N ASP A 51 6.09 14.23 13.81
CA ASP A 51 4.97 14.76 13.02
C ASP A 51 4.68 13.95 11.73
N LEU A 52 5.36 12.82 11.55
CA LEU A 52 5.06 11.82 10.52
C LEU A 52 4.08 10.77 11.05
N LEU A 53 2.99 10.59 10.32
CA LEU A 53 2.08 9.46 10.50
C LEU A 53 2.35 8.42 9.42
N ILE A 54 2.40 7.16 9.81
CA ILE A 54 2.42 6.03 8.87
C ILE A 54 1.14 5.24 9.11
N THR A 55 0.35 5.11 8.05
CA THR A 55 -1.00 4.57 8.13
C THR A 55 -1.11 3.31 7.28
N ASP A 56 -1.45 2.19 7.91
CA ASP A 56 -1.87 0.96 7.24
C ASP A 56 -3.39 0.96 7.15
N LEU A 57 -3.92 1.33 5.98
CA LEU A 57 -5.36 1.40 5.77
C LEU A 57 -5.99 -0.01 5.75
N PRO A 58 -7.29 -0.15 6.03
CA PRO A 58 -7.99 -1.42 5.86
C PRO A 58 -7.80 -2.00 4.45
N GLY A 59 -7.76 -3.33 4.32
CA GLY A 59 -7.61 -3.97 3.01
C GLY A 59 -8.95 -4.07 2.28
N TYR A 60 -9.03 -3.64 1.03
CA TYR A 60 -10.23 -3.75 0.19
C TYR A 60 -10.29 -5.09 -0.57
N GLY A 61 -11.33 -5.24 -1.41
CA GLY A 61 -11.58 -6.44 -2.21
C GLY A 61 -12.26 -7.54 -1.42
N TYR A 62 -12.44 -8.72 -2.03
CA TYR A 62 -13.16 -9.82 -1.41
C TYR A 62 -12.53 -10.29 -0.10
N ILE A 63 -13.24 -10.11 1.01
CA ILE A 63 -12.91 -10.71 2.30
C ILE A 63 -13.82 -11.92 2.49
N ARG A 64 -13.22 -13.12 2.55
CA ARG A 64 -13.96 -14.37 2.77
C ARG A 64 -14.77 -14.28 4.08
N GLY A 65 -16.07 -14.58 3.98
CA GLY A 65 -16.98 -14.59 5.13
C GLY A 65 -17.60 -13.23 5.48
N VAL A 66 -17.54 -12.25 4.57
CA VAL A 66 -18.10 -10.91 4.75
C VAL A 66 -19.04 -10.57 3.60
N ASN A 67 -20.13 -9.83 3.87
CA ASN A 67 -21.08 -9.41 2.84
C ASN A 67 -20.48 -8.36 1.89
N ARG A 68 -21.11 -8.20 0.71
CA ARG A 68 -20.71 -7.23 -0.31
C ARG A 68 -20.71 -5.80 0.23
N ASP A 69 -21.73 -5.43 1.00
CA ASP A 69 -21.89 -4.08 1.58
C ASP A 69 -20.72 -3.69 2.51
N PHE A 70 -20.07 -4.66 3.18
CA PHE A 70 -18.87 -4.35 3.94
C PHE A 70 -17.69 -4.02 3.05
N ASN A 71 -17.52 -4.72 1.94
CA ASN A 71 -16.42 -4.43 1.00
C ASN A 71 -16.59 -3.04 0.38
N GLU A 72 -17.82 -2.65 0.06
CA GLU A 72 -18.16 -1.30 -0.41
C GLU A 72 -17.87 -0.24 0.67
N ARG A 73 -18.36 -0.43 1.91
CA ARG A 73 -18.01 0.47 3.03
C ARG A 73 -16.51 0.59 3.29
N VAL A 74 -15.73 -0.47 3.07
CA VAL A 74 -14.26 -0.41 3.19
C VAL A 74 -13.66 0.46 2.09
N LYS A 75 -14.13 0.32 0.84
CA LYS A 75 -13.70 1.19 -0.26
C LYS A 75 -14.05 2.64 0.02
N ASP A 76 -15.29 2.94 0.40
CA ASP A 76 -15.75 4.29 0.72
C ASP A 76 -14.92 4.92 1.85
N PHE A 77 -14.63 4.14 2.90
CA PHE A 77 -13.77 4.58 3.98
C PHE A 77 -12.37 4.94 3.49
N ILE A 78 -11.77 4.12 2.61
CA ILE A 78 -10.42 4.36 2.08
C ILE A 78 -10.42 5.65 1.24
N VAL A 79 -11.38 5.81 0.34
CA VAL A 79 -11.52 6.99 -0.53
C VAL A 79 -11.65 8.25 0.34
N HIS A 80 -12.64 8.29 1.24
CA HIS A 80 -12.84 9.44 2.12
C HIS A 80 -11.65 9.71 3.04
N TYR A 81 -10.96 8.67 3.52
CA TYR A 81 -9.75 8.88 4.31
C TYR A 81 -8.68 9.58 3.49
N ILE A 82 -8.46 9.16 2.24
CA ILE A 82 -7.40 9.71 1.40
C ILE A 82 -7.74 11.15 1.01
N GLU A 83 -8.97 11.42 0.57
CA GLU A 83 -9.42 12.77 0.19
C GLU A 83 -9.30 13.76 1.37
N ASN A 84 -9.81 13.39 2.55
CA ASN A 84 -9.79 14.26 3.73
C ASN A 84 -8.38 14.55 4.25
N ASN A 85 -7.39 13.73 3.87
CA ASN A 85 -6.02 13.83 4.36
C ASN A 85 -5.00 14.09 3.23
N ALA A 86 -5.45 14.32 1.99
CA ALA A 86 -4.60 14.45 0.80
C ALA A 86 -3.47 15.46 1.00
N ASN A 87 -3.77 16.62 1.59
CA ASN A 87 -2.81 17.70 1.83
C ASN A 87 -1.58 17.31 2.68
N ARG A 88 -1.65 16.23 3.47
CA ARG A 88 -0.52 15.75 4.28
C ARG A 88 0.08 14.45 3.78
N ILE A 89 -0.53 13.78 2.81
CA ILE A 89 -0.01 12.51 2.27
C ILE A 89 1.17 12.81 1.35
N ILE A 90 2.39 12.46 1.77
CA ILE A 90 3.60 12.60 0.95
C ILE A 90 3.64 11.52 -0.14
N VAL A 91 3.23 10.31 0.21
CA VAL A 91 3.27 9.15 -0.69
C VAL A 91 2.26 8.11 -0.27
N SER A 92 1.61 7.52 -1.29
CA SER A 92 0.74 6.37 -1.16
C SER A 92 1.47 5.12 -1.65
N VAL A 93 1.59 4.11 -0.80
CA VAL A 93 2.18 2.82 -1.15
C VAL A 93 1.06 1.83 -1.46
N HIS A 94 0.85 1.57 -2.74
CA HIS A 94 -0.09 0.57 -3.22
C HIS A 94 0.56 -0.81 -3.20
N VAL A 95 0.16 -1.66 -2.26
CA VAL A 95 0.73 -2.99 -2.07
C VAL A 95 -0.08 -4.01 -2.86
N ILE A 96 0.58 -4.68 -3.79
CA ILE A 96 0.00 -5.75 -4.62
C ILE A 96 0.72 -7.08 -4.34
N ASP A 97 0.03 -8.19 -4.57
CA ASP A 97 0.65 -9.52 -4.58
C ASP A 97 1.18 -9.79 -5.99
N ALA A 98 2.50 -9.72 -6.16
CA ALA A 98 3.13 -9.79 -7.48
C ALA A 98 2.79 -11.08 -8.24
N LYS A 99 2.62 -12.20 -7.53
CA LYS A 99 2.25 -13.47 -8.16
C LYS A 99 0.78 -13.49 -8.59
N ALA A 100 -0.11 -13.03 -7.72
CA ALA A 100 -1.55 -13.16 -7.94
C ALA A 100 -2.12 -12.03 -8.81
N PHE A 101 -1.44 -10.90 -8.93
CA PHE A 101 -1.95 -9.72 -9.61
C PHE A 101 -2.29 -9.99 -11.08
N PRO A 102 -1.38 -10.54 -11.93
CA PRO A 102 -1.69 -10.80 -13.34
C PRO A 102 -2.91 -11.70 -13.54
N GLU A 103 -2.95 -12.83 -12.82
CA GLU A 103 -4.06 -13.80 -12.90
C GLU A 103 -5.40 -13.20 -12.46
N VAL A 104 -5.38 -12.35 -11.42
CA VAL A 104 -6.61 -11.71 -10.95
C VAL A 104 -7.09 -10.66 -11.96
N VAL A 105 -6.20 -9.86 -12.52
CA VAL A 105 -6.56 -8.86 -13.53
C VAL A 105 -7.23 -9.53 -14.73
N GLU A 106 -6.58 -10.55 -15.31
CA GLU A 106 -7.12 -11.31 -16.45
C GLU A 106 -8.50 -11.94 -16.16
N ARG A 107 -8.68 -12.46 -14.95
CA ARG A 107 -9.96 -13.05 -14.53
C ARG A 107 -11.10 -12.02 -14.45
N TRP A 108 -10.81 -10.76 -14.10
CA TRP A 108 -11.81 -9.69 -14.05
C TRP A 108 -12.10 -9.15 -15.46
N GLU A 109 -11.04 -8.94 -16.25
CA GLU A 109 -11.16 -8.51 -17.65
C GLU A 109 -11.98 -9.50 -18.49
N SER A 110 -11.77 -10.81 -18.32
CA SER A 110 -12.56 -11.85 -19.02
C SER A 110 -14.05 -11.85 -18.68
N ARG A 111 -14.45 -11.16 -17.61
CA ARG A 111 -15.85 -10.95 -17.20
C ARG A 111 -16.39 -9.58 -17.62
N GLY A 112 -15.57 -8.75 -18.28
CA GLY A 112 -15.91 -7.37 -18.58
C GLY A 112 -15.96 -6.46 -17.34
N GLU A 113 -15.27 -6.83 -16.26
CA GLU A 113 -15.23 -6.06 -15.01
C GLU A 113 -13.86 -5.38 -14.83
N ILE A 114 -13.84 -4.19 -14.24
CA ILE A 114 -12.60 -3.47 -13.92
C ILE A 114 -11.99 -4.08 -12.64
N PRO A 115 -10.74 -4.58 -12.67
CA PRO A 115 -10.08 -5.09 -11.48
C PRO A 115 -9.94 -4.01 -10.40
N VAL A 116 -10.32 -4.34 -9.16
CA VAL A 116 -10.28 -3.39 -8.02
C VAL A 116 -8.90 -2.83 -7.68
N ASP A 117 -7.81 -3.50 -8.08
CA ASP A 117 -6.46 -2.97 -7.90
C ASP A 117 -6.16 -1.87 -8.93
N ILE A 118 -6.67 -1.99 -10.16
CA ILE A 118 -6.52 -0.96 -11.21
C ILE A 118 -7.32 0.28 -10.82
N GLU A 119 -8.61 0.11 -10.47
CA GLU A 119 -9.48 1.20 -9.99
C GLU A 119 -8.85 1.97 -8.82
N MET A 120 -8.26 1.24 -7.85
CA MET A 120 -7.60 1.87 -6.70
C MET A 120 -6.31 2.58 -7.11
N TYR A 121 -5.53 2.02 -8.03
CA TYR A 121 -4.31 2.66 -8.52
C TYR A 121 -4.63 3.96 -9.24
N GLU A 122 -5.59 3.96 -10.15
CA GLU A 122 -6.07 5.15 -10.87
C GLU A 122 -6.49 6.25 -9.90
N PHE A 123 -7.35 5.91 -8.93
CA PHE A 123 -7.74 6.86 -7.87
C PHE A 123 -6.53 7.42 -7.10
N LEU A 124 -5.59 6.56 -6.70
CA LEU A 124 -4.41 6.99 -5.96
C LEU A 124 -3.49 7.90 -6.78
N ASP A 125 -3.36 7.65 -8.08
CA ASP A 125 -2.57 8.46 -9.03
C ASP A 125 -3.20 9.84 -9.23
N GLU A 126 -4.53 9.94 -9.23
CA GLU A 126 -5.25 11.21 -9.32
C GLU A 126 -5.11 12.08 -8.06
N VAL A 127 -5.18 11.47 -6.87
CA VAL A 127 -5.30 12.23 -5.60
C VAL A 127 -4.01 12.29 -4.78
N SER A 128 -2.98 11.53 -5.15
CA SER A 128 -1.76 11.41 -4.35
C SER A 128 -0.54 11.00 -5.19
N ASN A 129 0.65 11.05 -4.59
CA ASN A 129 1.84 10.52 -5.25
C ASN A 129 1.98 9.02 -4.95
N VAL A 130 1.48 8.17 -5.85
CA VAL A 130 1.46 6.72 -5.68
C VAL A 130 2.78 6.04 -6.09
N ILE A 131 3.17 5.02 -5.34
CA ILE A 131 4.16 4.01 -5.74
C ILE A 131 3.63 2.62 -5.45
N VAL A 132 4.12 1.63 -6.19
CA VAL A 132 3.67 0.24 -6.06
C VAL A 132 4.71 -0.58 -5.32
N ALA A 133 4.26 -1.31 -4.31
CA ALA A 133 5.06 -2.35 -3.66
C ALA A 133 4.61 -3.72 -4.17
N ALA A 134 5.38 -4.28 -5.11
CA ALA A 134 5.17 -5.62 -5.64
C ALA A 134 5.65 -6.66 -4.62
N ASN A 135 4.74 -7.13 -3.76
CA ASN A 135 5.08 -8.00 -2.65
C ASN A 135 5.01 -9.49 -3.03
N LYS A 136 5.62 -10.34 -2.20
CA LYS A 136 5.68 -11.80 -2.36
C LYS A 136 6.48 -12.25 -3.59
N ILE A 137 7.52 -11.50 -3.94
CA ILE A 137 8.46 -11.87 -5.01
C ILE A 137 9.11 -13.24 -4.80
N ASP A 138 9.13 -13.76 -3.57
CA ASP A 138 9.59 -15.12 -3.26
C ASP A 138 8.76 -16.23 -3.93
N LYS A 139 7.61 -15.89 -4.52
CA LYS A 139 6.73 -16.84 -5.22
C LYS A 139 6.74 -16.64 -6.73
N VAL A 140 7.42 -15.62 -7.23
CA VAL A 140 7.49 -15.24 -8.64
C VAL A 140 8.74 -15.87 -9.25
N GLU A 141 8.61 -16.48 -10.43
CA GLU A 141 9.74 -17.14 -11.11
C GLU A 141 10.61 -16.11 -11.84
N ASN A 142 9.99 -15.28 -12.70
CA ASN A 142 10.64 -14.18 -13.39
C ASN A 142 10.14 -12.84 -12.83
N VAL A 143 10.91 -12.26 -11.90
CA VAL A 143 10.54 -11.00 -11.25
C VAL A 143 10.46 -9.87 -12.27
N ASP A 144 11.45 -9.74 -13.15
CA ASP A 144 11.51 -8.62 -14.08
C ASP A 144 10.31 -8.57 -15.03
N GLU A 145 10.00 -9.70 -15.66
CA GLU A 145 8.83 -9.86 -16.53
C GLU A 145 7.52 -9.60 -15.78
N THR A 146 7.41 -10.08 -14.53
CA THR A 146 6.21 -9.83 -13.72
C THR A 146 6.05 -8.34 -13.40
N LEU A 147 7.14 -7.61 -13.16
CA LEU A 147 7.08 -6.16 -12.94
C LEU A 147 6.67 -5.41 -14.22
N ASP A 148 7.12 -5.87 -15.39
CA ASP A 148 6.72 -5.29 -16.68
C ASP A 148 5.21 -5.50 -16.92
N ILE A 149 4.70 -6.70 -16.66
CA ILE A 149 3.25 -6.99 -16.75
C ILE A 149 2.45 -6.13 -15.77
N ILE A 150 2.93 -5.96 -14.53
CA ILE A 150 2.28 -5.09 -13.55
C ILE A 150 2.23 -3.65 -14.07
N ALA A 151 3.34 -3.13 -14.61
CA ALA A 151 3.41 -1.78 -15.16
C ALA A 151 2.40 -1.60 -16.30
N GLU A 152 2.39 -2.53 -17.26
CA GLU A 152 1.46 -2.52 -18.39
C GLU A 152 0.00 -2.51 -17.94
N LYS A 153 -0.38 -3.44 -17.05
CA LYS A 153 -1.76 -3.57 -16.55
C LYS A 153 -2.20 -2.37 -15.70
N LEU A 154 -1.28 -1.65 -15.06
CA LEU A 154 -1.58 -0.42 -14.35
C LEU A 154 -1.52 0.83 -15.25
N GLY A 155 -1.25 0.67 -16.55
CA GLY A 155 -1.13 1.80 -17.49
C GLY A 155 0.11 2.67 -17.28
N MET A 156 1.16 2.15 -16.62
CA MET A 156 2.40 2.88 -16.38
C MET A 156 3.28 2.92 -17.63
N LEU A 157 3.96 4.06 -17.86
CA LEU A 157 4.94 4.20 -18.94
C LEU A 157 6.25 3.42 -18.69
N SER A 158 6.59 3.20 -17.41
CA SER A 158 7.75 2.42 -17.00
C SER A 158 7.50 1.78 -15.63
N ARG A 159 8.32 0.79 -15.27
CA ARG A 159 8.28 0.12 -13.96
C ARG A 159 9.02 0.85 -12.85
N ASP A 160 9.49 2.09 -13.06
CA ASP A 160 10.35 2.81 -12.10
C ASP A 160 9.66 3.12 -10.76
N MET A 161 8.33 3.14 -10.76
CA MET A 161 7.50 3.33 -9.56
C MET A 161 7.12 2.02 -8.87
N ILE A 162 7.62 0.87 -9.35
CA ILE A 162 7.33 -0.46 -8.81
C ILE A 162 8.55 -1.00 -8.06
N PHE A 163 8.35 -1.30 -6.77
CA PHE A 163 9.40 -1.76 -5.87
C PHE A 163 9.16 -3.21 -5.46
N PRO A 164 9.97 -4.17 -5.95
CA PRO A 164 9.85 -5.57 -5.56
C PRO A 164 10.24 -5.77 -4.11
N VAL A 165 9.41 -6.48 -3.35
CA VAL A 165 9.65 -6.77 -1.93
C VAL A 165 9.22 -8.19 -1.53
N CYS A 166 9.91 -8.77 -0.56
CA CYS A 166 9.42 -9.93 0.18
C CYS A 166 9.24 -9.57 1.66
N ALA A 167 8.03 -9.11 2.01
CA ALA A 167 7.71 -8.73 3.38
C ALA A 167 7.90 -9.88 4.37
N LYS A 168 7.65 -11.14 3.96
CA LYS A 168 7.79 -12.34 4.80
C LYS A 168 9.25 -12.59 5.19
N LYS A 169 10.19 -12.37 4.27
CA LYS A 169 11.64 -12.51 4.50
C LYS A 169 12.31 -11.24 5.02
N GLY A 170 11.57 -10.11 5.05
CA GLY A 170 12.11 -8.81 5.44
C GLY A 170 12.95 -8.13 4.35
N GLU A 171 12.91 -8.65 3.12
CA GLU A 171 13.59 -8.09 1.95
C GLU A 171 12.78 -6.91 1.41
N VAL A 172 12.94 -5.76 2.06
CA VAL A 172 12.15 -4.53 1.79
C VAL A 172 13.03 -3.36 1.35
N LYS A 173 14.30 -3.62 1.03
CA LYS A 173 15.32 -2.60 0.75
C LYS A 173 14.92 -1.66 -0.41
N PRO A 174 14.44 -2.13 -1.58
CA PRO A 174 14.10 -1.24 -2.69
C PRO A 174 13.06 -0.19 -2.28
N LEU A 175 11.95 -0.64 -1.70
CA LEU A 175 10.88 0.24 -1.20
C LEU A 175 11.37 1.15 -0.06
N LYS A 176 12.14 0.62 0.88
CA LYS A 176 12.68 1.39 2.01
C LYS A 176 13.54 2.56 1.53
N GLU A 177 14.42 2.34 0.55
CA GLU A 177 15.26 3.41 0.01
C GLU A 177 14.44 4.45 -0.77
N GLU A 178 13.40 4.04 -1.51
CA GLU A 178 12.52 5.01 -2.16
C GLU A 178 11.74 5.87 -1.16
N LEU A 179 11.17 5.26 -0.11
CA LEU A 179 10.47 6.03 0.92
C LEU A 179 11.39 7.05 1.60
N LYS A 180 12.66 6.68 1.84
CA LYS A 180 13.67 7.63 2.34
C LYS A 180 13.91 8.77 1.34
N LYS A 181 14.10 8.46 0.06
CA LYS A 181 14.29 9.49 -0.99
C LYS A 181 13.12 10.47 -1.04
N ARG A 182 11.88 9.97 -0.91
CA ARG A 182 10.68 10.80 -0.89
C ARG A 182 10.61 11.72 0.32
N LEU A 183 10.97 11.23 1.51
CA LEU A 183 11.10 12.10 2.68
C LEU A 183 12.19 13.16 2.48
N VAL A 184 13.33 12.82 1.89
CA VAL A 184 14.39 13.80 1.57
C VAL A 184 13.90 14.84 0.57
N ARG A 185 13.21 14.44 -0.51
CA ARG A 185 12.59 15.35 -1.49
C ARG A 185 11.54 16.27 -0.85
N ALA A 186 10.84 15.80 0.18
CA ALA A 186 9.92 16.60 0.98
C ALA A 186 10.61 17.49 2.03
N GLY A 187 11.95 17.56 2.05
CA GLY A 187 12.71 18.36 3.03
C GLY A 187 12.76 17.76 4.43
N ARG A 188 12.43 16.46 4.58
CA ARG A 188 12.24 15.77 5.86
C ARG A 188 13.28 14.69 6.16
N SER A 189 14.54 15.00 5.89
CA SER A 189 15.67 14.14 6.24
C SER A 189 15.75 13.84 7.75
N ASP A 190 15.18 14.71 8.59
CA ASP A 190 15.08 14.53 10.03
C ASP A 190 14.16 13.35 10.43
N LEU A 191 13.25 12.92 9.54
CA LEU A 191 12.30 11.83 9.77
C LEU A 191 12.85 10.45 9.39
N LEU A 192 14.03 10.35 8.77
CA LEU A 192 14.61 9.07 8.34
C LEU A 192 14.88 8.11 9.51
N GLY A 193 14.93 8.61 10.74
CA GLY A 193 15.04 7.82 11.96
C GLY A 193 13.92 6.79 12.13
N VAL A 194 12.74 6.98 11.53
CA VAL A 194 11.62 6.03 11.58
C VAL A 194 11.96 4.65 10.97
N PHE A 195 12.98 4.60 10.13
CA PHE A 195 13.45 3.40 9.45
C PHE A 195 14.59 2.67 10.18
N ARG A 196 15.07 3.21 11.31
CA ARG A 196 16.09 2.56 12.15
C ARG A 196 15.37 1.54 13.03
N ARG A 197 15.75 0.27 12.87
CA ARG A 197 15.28 -0.83 13.73
C ARG A 197 15.95 -0.74 15.09
#